data_AF-A0A8E7D653-F1
#
_entry.id   AF-A0A8E7D653-F1
#
_cell.length_a   1.000
_cell.length_b   1.000
_cell.length_c   1.000
_cell.angle_alpha   90.00
_cell.angle_beta   90.00
_cell.angle_gamma   90.00
#
_symmetry.space_group_name_H-M   'P 1'
#
loop_
_entity.id
_entity.type
_entity.pdbx_description
1 polymer ?
#
loop_
_entity_poly.entity_id
_entity_poly.type
_entity_poly.pdbx_seq_one_letter_code
_entity_poly.pdbx_strand_id
1 'polypeptide(L)'
;WPFKVQNEGGKPKIRVEYKGEDKSFSPEEISSMVLIKMKEVAEAYMGRKIMDAVVTVPAYFNDSQRQATKDAGAIAGLNVLRIINEPTAAAIAYGLDKKGGGERNILIFDLGGGTFDVSILTIDDGIFEVKSTAGDTHLGGEDFDNRMVNHF
;
A
#
# COMPACT_ATOMS: atom_id res chain seq x y z
N TRP A 1 -0.15 -19.65 -1.85
CA TRP A 1 -1.35 -19.08 -2.50
C TRP A 1 -1.99 -20.12 -3.43
N PRO A 2 -3.32 -20.08 -3.61
CA PRO A 2 -4.04 -21.06 -4.44
C PRO A 2 -4.00 -20.75 -5.96
N PHE A 3 -3.64 -19.53 -6.35
CA PHE A 3 -3.51 -19.12 -7.76
C PHE A 3 -2.11 -19.45 -8.33
N LYS A 4 -2.03 -19.54 -9.66
CA LYS A 4 -0.77 -19.81 -10.37
C LYS A 4 0.00 -18.52 -10.62
N VAL A 5 1.30 -18.57 -10.36
CA VAL A 5 2.26 -17.52 -10.72
C VAL A 5 3.20 -18.09 -11.78
N GLN A 6 3.42 -17.35 -12.86
CA GLN A 6 4.35 -17.71 -13.93
C GLN A 6 5.39 -16.61 -14.12
N ASN A 7 6.58 -17.00 -14.60
CA ASN A 7 7.62 -16.06 -14.98
C ASN A 7 7.46 -15.71 -16.47
N GLU A 8 7.35 -14.42 -16.77
CA GLU A 8 7.33 -13.90 -18.14
C GLU A 8 8.42 -12.83 -18.26
N GLY A 9 9.52 -13.16 -18.96
CA GLY A 9 10.64 -12.22 -19.15
C GLY A 9 11.34 -11.78 -17.86
N GLY A 10 11.40 -12.65 -16.84
CA GLY A 10 11.98 -12.34 -15.54
C GLY A 10 11.02 -11.67 -14.55
N LYS A 11 9.77 -11.40 -14.97
CA LYS A 11 8.75 -10.76 -14.13
C LYS A 11 7.65 -11.76 -13.74
N PRO A 12 7.15 -11.73 -12.50
CA PRO A 12 6.03 -12.57 -12.10
C PRO A 12 4.74 -12.07 -12.75
N LYS A 13 3.91 -12.99 -13.23
CA LYS A 13 2.51 -12.75 -13.63
C LYS A 13 1.58 -13.76 -12.98
N ILE A 14 0.39 -13.31 -12.65
CA ILE A 14 -0.69 -14.10 -12.06
C ILE A 14 -1.53 -14.66 -13.22
N ARG A 15 -1.63 -15.98 -13.32
CA ARG A 15 -2.43 -16.66 -14.36
C ARG A 15 -3.75 -17.13 -13.78
N VAL A 16 -4.84 -16.77 -14.45
CA VAL A 16 -6.21 -17.14 -14.09
C VAL A 16 -7.01 -17.48 -15.35
N GLU A 17 -8.03 -18.33 -15.20
CA GLU A 17 -9.05 -18.50 -16.22
C GLU A 17 -10.08 -17.38 -16.07
N TYR A 18 -10.31 -16.61 -17.13
CA TYR A 18 -11.30 -15.55 -17.14
C TYR A 18 -12.11 -15.60 -18.44
N LYS A 19 -13.43 -15.81 -18.30
CA LYS A 19 -14.36 -15.99 -19.42
C LYS A 19 -13.98 -17.16 -20.35
N GLY A 20 -13.52 -18.27 -19.77
CA GLY A 20 -13.14 -19.47 -20.51
C GLY A 20 -11.78 -19.39 -21.22
N GLU A 21 -11.02 -18.32 -21.01
CA GLU A 21 -9.70 -18.12 -21.58
C GLU A 21 -8.64 -17.98 -20.48
N ASP A 22 -7.45 -18.53 -20.72
CA ASP A 22 -6.29 -18.27 -19.88
C ASP A 22 -5.83 -16.82 -20.05
N LYS A 23 -5.79 -16.08 -18.95
CA LYS A 23 -5.25 -14.72 -18.89
C LYS A 23 -4.12 -14.61 -17.89
N SER A 24 -3.21 -13.69 -18.15
CA SER A 24 -2.06 -13.42 -17.30
C SER A 24 -1.96 -11.94 -17.04
N PHE A 25 -1.83 -11.58 -15.77
CA PHE A 25 -1.81 -10.19 -15.31
C PHE A 25 -0.54 -9.91 -14.52
N SER A 26 0.04 -8.74 -14.70
CA SER A 26 1.11 -8.25 -13.84
C SER A 26 0.57 -7.84 -12.46
N PRO A 27 1.42 -7.78 -11.42
CA PRO A 27 1.01 -7.27 -10.11
C PRO A 27 0.45 -5.84 -10.15
N GLU A 28 0.98 -5.01 -11.04
CA GLU A 28 0.53 -3.63 -11.25
C GLU A 28 -0.86 -3.58 -11.90
N GLU A 29 -1.15 -4.47 -12.86
CA GLU A 29 -2.48 -4.60 -13.44
C GLU A 29 -3.51 -5.03 -12.39
N ILE A 30 -3.18 -6.02 -11.56
CA ILE A 30 -4.07 -6.44 -10.46
C ILE A 30 -4.29 -5.30 -9.45
N SER A 31 -3.21 -4.63 -9.05
CA SER A 31 -3.30 -3.45 -8.16
C SER A 31 -4.15 -2.33 -8.78
N SER A 32 -4.04 -2.12 -10.09
CA SER A 32 -4.84 -1.11 -10.80
C SER A 32 -6.34 -1.41 -10.75
N MET A 33 -6.75 -2.69 -10.75
CA MET A 33 -8.16 -3.07 -10.62
C MET A 33 -8.71 -2.68 -9.24
N VAL A 34 -7.90 -2.82 -8.18
CA VAL A 34 -8.25 -2.33 -6.84
C VAL A 34 -8.36 -0.81 -6.82
N LEU A 35 -7.39 -0.11 -7.44
CA LEU A 35 -7.40 1.36 -7.52
C LEU A 35 -8.58 1.91 -8.34
N ILE A 36 -8.95 1.24 -9.43
CA ILE A 36 -10.16 1.55 -10.21
C ILE A 36 -11.38 1.43 -9.29
N LYS A 37 -11.47 0.36 -8.49
CA LYS A 37 -12.59 0.21 -7.57
C LYS A 37 -12.63 1.33 -6.52
N MET A 38 -11.48 1.72 -5.97
CA MET A 38 -11.40 2.82 -5.00
C MET A 38 -11.76 4.16 -5.63
N LYS A 39 -11.35 4.40 -6.88
CA LYS A 39 -11.74 5.56 -7.67
C LYS A 39 -13.26 5.61 -7.86
N GLU A 40 -13.90 4.52 -8.26
CA GLU A 40 -15.37 4.44 -8.41
C GLU A 40 -16.10 4.78 -7.11
N VAL A 41 -15.61 4.27 -5.96
CA VAL A 41 -16.18 4.58 -4.64
C VAL A 41 -16.09 6.07 -4.35
N ALA A 42 -14.94 6.68 -4.59
CA ALA A 42 -14.75 8.11 -4.40
C ALA A 42 -15.59 8.96 -5.37
N GLU A 43 -15.69 8.57 -6.64
CA GLU A 43 -16.51 9.24 -7.65
C GLU A 43 -18.01 9.17 -7.31
N ALA A 44 -18.49 8.02 -6.85
CA ALA A 44 -19.87 7.84 -6.39
C ALA A 44 -20.19 8.74 -5.20
N TYR A 45 -19.26 8.88 -4.25
CA TYR A 45 -19.42 9.77 -3.11
C TYR A 45 -19.37 11.26 -3.50
N MET A 46 -18.45 11.64 -4.39
CA MET A 46 -18.22 13.04 -4.77
C MET A 46 -19.14 13.55 -5.90
N GLY A 47 -19.82 12.66 -6.62
CA GLY A 47 -20.68 12.99 -7.76
C GLY A 47 -19.92 13.56 -8.97
N ARG A 48 -18.60 13.35 -9.05
CA ARG A 48 -17.74 13.85 -10.13
C ARG A 48 -16.56 12.92 -10.35
N LYS A 49 -15.93 13.03 -11.54
CA LYS A 49 -14.72 12.28 -11.87
C LYS A 49 -13.55 12.64 -10.95
N ILE A 50 -12.80 11.62 -10.53
CA ILE A 50 -11.57 11.77 -9.74
C ILE A 50 -10.38 11.47 -10.65
N MET A 51 -9.47 12.44 -10.75
CA MET A 51 -8.31 12.37 -11.63
C MET A 51 -7.00 12.33 -10.85
N ASP A 52 -6.88 13.06 -9.75
CA ASP A 52 -5.65 13.18 -8.99
C ASP A 52 -5.70 12.37 -7.69
N ALA A 53 -4.61 11.70 -7.34
CA ALA A 53 -4.50 10.91 -6.12
C ALA A 53 -3.10 10.99 -5.50
N VAL A 54 -3.05 10.78 -4.19
CA VAL A 54 -1.84 10.41 -3.44
C VAL A 54 -2.00 8.95 -3.04
N VAL A 55 -0.98 8.13 -3.27
CA VAL A 55 -1.02 6.70 -2.96
C VAL A 55 0.04 6.40 -1.91
N THR A 56 -0.31 5.61 -0.91
CA THR A 56 0.59 5.20 0.17
C THR A 56 1.33 3.91 -0.21
N VAL A 57 2.54 3.73 0.32
CA VAL A 57 3.33 2.48 0.23
C VAL A 57 4.07 2.24 1.54
N PRO A 58 4.51 1.00 1.83
CA PRO A 58 5.37 0.72 2.97
C PRO A 58 6.67 1.52 2.90
N ALA A 59 7.21 1.94 4.06
CA ALA A 59 8.42 2.76 4.10
C ALA A 59 9.65 2.04 3.50
N TYR A 60 9.71 0.71 3.60
CA TYR A 60 10.80 -0.13 3.10
C TYR A 60 10.70 -0.44 1.59
N PHE A 61 9.67 0.03 0.88
CA PHE A 61 9.59 -0.15 -0.58
C PHE A 61 10.74 0.54 -1.31
N ASN A 62 11.39 -0.22 -2.18
CA ASN A 62 12.43 0.30 -3.07
C ASN A 62 11.84 1.07 -4.27
N ASP A 63 12.71 1.69 -5.06
CA ASP A 63 12.30 2.51 -6.21
C ASP A 63 11.49 1.73 -7.25
N SER A 64 11.84 0.46 -7.50
CA SER A 64 11.11 -0.39 -8.45
C SER A 64 9.68 -0.65 -7.98
N GLN A 65 9.48 -0.92 -6.68
CA GLN A 65 8.15 -1.17 -6.12
C GLN A 65 7.31 0.11 -6.05
N ARG A 66 7.94 1.25 -5.75
CA ARG A 66 7.29 2.58 -5.80
C ARG A 66 6.84 2.92 -7.22
N GLN A 67 7.69 2.66 -8.21
CA GLN A 67 7.36 2.87 -9.61
C GLN A 67 6.22 1.95 -10.06
N ALA A 68 6.28 0.65 -9.71
CA ALA A 68 5.21 -0.31 -10.00
C ALA A 68 3.85 0.14 -9.42
N THR A 69 3.84 0.67 -8.18
CA THR A 69 2.63 1.22 -7.56
C THR A 69 2.12 2.47 -8.29
N LYS A 70 3.03 3.34 -8.73
CA LYS A 70 2.69 4.52 -9.54
C LYS A 70 2.12 4.13 -10.90
N ASP A 71 2.68 3.10 -11.53
CA ASP A 71 2.23 2.55 -12.81
C ASP A 71 0.82 1.95 -12.66
N ALA A 72 0.54 1.24 -11.56
CA ALA A 72 -0.82 0.78 -11.24
C ALA A 72 -1.82 1.94 -11.16
N GLY A 73 -1.44 3.07 -10.56
CA GLY A 73 -2.24 4.28 -10.55
C GLY A 73 -2.48 4.86 -11.94
N ALA A 74 -1.45 4.89 -12.80
CA ALA A 74 -1.58 5.34 -14.18
C ALA A 74 -2.52 4.43 -15.00
N ILE A 75 -2.42 3.10 -14.85
CA ILE A 75 -3.32 2.12 -15.48
C ILE A 75 -4.77 2.34 -15.03
N ALA A 76 -4.98 2.70 -13.76
CA ALA A 76 -6.29 3.05 -13.21
C ALA A 76 -6.84 4.41 -13.70
N GLY A 77 -6.08 5.15 -14.53
CA GLY A 77 -6.44 6.48 -14.99
C GLY A 77 -6.42 7.53 -13.88
N LEU A 78 -5.48 7.40 -12.94
CA LEU A 78 -5.17 8.37 -11.90
C LEU A 78 -3.83 9.05 -12.19
N ASN A 79 -3.79 10.36 -12.03
CA ASN A 79 -2.57 11.14 -11.90
C ASN A 79 -2.07 11.03 -10.46
N VAL A 80 -1.05 10.21 -10.24
CA VAL A 80 -0.43 10.02 -8.93
C VAL A 80 0.50 11.20 -8.63
N LEU A 81 -0.03 12.16 -7.87
CA LEU A 81 0.69 13.40 -7.47
C LEU A 81 1.92 13.08 -6.63
N ARG A 82 1.80 12.10 -5.73
CA ARG A 82 2.88 11.68 -4.85
C ARG A 82 2.65 10.25 -4.37
N ILE A 83 3.76 9.51 -4.25
CA ILE A 83 3.83 8.31 -3.42
C ILE A 83 4.36 8.74 -2.05
N ILE A 84 3.63 8.43 -0.99
CA ILE A 84 4.07 8.72 0.38
C ILE A 84 4.18 7.44 1.19
N ASN A 85 5.03 7.45 2.22
CA ASN A 85 5.14 6.29 3.10
C ASN A 85 3.89 6.21 3.99
N GLU A 86 3.37 5.00 4.20
CA GLU A 86 2.29 4.70 5.14
C GLU A 86 2.53 5.30 6.54
N PRO A 87 3.71 5.11 7.19
CA PRO A 87 3.94 5.71 8.51
C PRO A 87 3.94 7.24 8.47
N THR A 88 4.39 7.86 7.37
CA THR A 88 4.31 9.32 7.18
C THR A 88 2.86 9.77 7.01
N ALA A 89 2.05 9.04 6.25
CA ALA A 89 0.62 9.32 6.09
C ALA A 89 -0.11 9.25 7.44
N ALA A 90 0.21 8.24 8.26
CA ALA A 90 -0.31 8.11 9.62
C ALA A 90 0.10 9.32 10.49
N ALA A 91 1.37 9.72 10.47
CA ALA A 91 1.84 10.86 11.25
C ALA A 91 1.18 12.19 10.84
N ILE A 92 0.94 12.39 9.54
CA ILE A 92 0.15 13.52 9.01
C ILE A 92 -1.30 13.48 9.51
N ALA A 93 -1.93 12.29 9.52
CA ALA A 93 -3.31 12.13 9.97
C ALA A 93 -3.49 12.51 11.45
N TYR A 94 -2.49 12.22 12.29
CA TYR A 94 -2.48 12.64 13.70
C TYR A 94 -2.10 14.12 13.91
N GLY A 95 -1.86 14.88 12.84
CA GLY A 95 -1.49 16.29 12.88
C GLY A 95 -0.15 16.54 13.58
N LEU A 96 0.75 15.55 13.56
CA LEU A 96 2.05 15.65 14.22
C LEU A 96 2.98 16.65 13.52
N ASP A 97 2.69 16.98 12.25
CA ASP A 97 3.30 18.05 11.45
C ASP A 97 2.99 19.46 11.92
N LYS A 98 1.86 19.67 12.59
CA LYS A 98 1.37 21.02 12.96
C LYS A 98 1.68 21.40 14.41
N LYS A 99 2.13 20.45 15.22
CA LYS A 99 2.43 20.70 16.61
C LYS A 99 3.84 21.28 16.70
N GLY A 100 3.97 22.61 16.67
CA GLY A 100 5.25 23.30 16.87
C GLY A 100 5.94 22.90 18.18
N GLY A 101 7.26 22.91 18.19
CA GLY A 101 8.09 22.64 19.37
C GLY A 101 9.08 21.50 19.16
N GLY A 102 10.18 21.82 18.48
CA GLY A 102 11.42 21.04 18.36
C GLY A 102 11.30 19.69 17.64
N GLU A 103 12.46 19.06 17.45
CA GLU A 103 12.58 17.70 16.93
C GLU A 103 11.80 16.72 17.82
N ARG A 104 11.01 15.83 17.19
CA ARG A 104 10.26 14.79 17.90
C ARG A 104 10.42 13.45 17.25
N ASN A 105 10.49 12.43 18.08
CA ASN A 105 10.47 11.04 17.66
C ASN A 105 9.07 10.47 17.80
N ILE A 106 8.62 9.80 16.76
CA ILE A 106 7.30 9.19 16.62
C ILE A 106 7.53 7.72 16.30
N LEU A 107 6.90 6.84 17.07
CA LEU A 107 6.82 5.42 16.75
C LEU A 107 5.44 5.13 16.14
N ILE A 108 5.44 4.56 14.94
CA ILE A 108 4.26 4.04 14.28
C ILE A 108 4.27 2.52 14.46
N PHE A 109 3.17 2.00 15.00
CA PHE A 109 2.90 0.57 15.13
C PHE A 109 1.73 0.25 14.20
N ASP A 110 2.00 -0.49 13.12
CA ASP A 110 1.02 -0.88 12.12
C ASP A 110 0.90 -2.41 12.10
N LEU A 111 -0.22 -2.93 12.58
CA LEU A 111 -0.51 -4.37 12.58
C LEU A 111 -1.76 -4.60 11.74
N GLY A 112 -1.53 -4.97 10.48
CA GLY A 112 -2.56 -5.16 9.47
C GLY A 112 -3.10 -6.58 9.42
N GLY A 113 -3.74 -6.90 8.28
CA GLY A 113 -4.28 -8.23 8.03
C GLY A 113 -3.21 -9.32 7.81
N GLY A 114 -2.09 -8.99 7.16
CA GLY A 114 -1.02 -9.95 6.86
C GLY A 114 0.41 -9.43 7.06
N THR A 115 0.58 -8.17 7.47
CA THR A 115 1.88 -7.58 7.76
C THR A 115 1.86 -6.86 9.10
N PHE A 116 3.03 -6.84 9.74
CA PHE A 116 3.32 -6.08 10.94
C PHE A 116 4.52 -5.18 10.68
N ASP A 117 4.34 -3.87 10.76
CA ASP A 117 5.35 -2.88 10.49
C ASP A 117 5.51 -1.91 11.67
N VAL A 118 6.76 -1.69 12.07
CA VAL A 118 7.14 -0.70 13.08
C VAL A 118 8.09 0.30 12.43
N SER A 119 7.74 1.58 12.51
CA SER A 119 8.58 2.65 11.97
C SER A 119 8.85 3.70 13.03
N ILE A 120 10.11 4.11 13.17
CA ILE A 120 10.48 5.31 13.94
C ILE A 120 10.69 6.44 12.93
N LEU A 121 9.91 7.50 13.11
CA LEU A 121 10.00 8.74 12.37
C LEU A 121 10.56 9.82 13.29
N THR A 122 11.34 10.71 12.72
CA THR A 122 11.60 12.01 13.32
C THR A 122 10.84 13.07 12.55
N ILE A 123 10.30 14.04 13.26
CA ILE A 123 9.75 15.25 12.67
C ILE A 123 10.45 16.48 13.21
N ASP A 124 10.89 17.33 12.30
CA ASP A 124 11.46 18.64 12.59
C ASP A 124 10.96 19.65 11.56
N ASP A 125 10.41 20.78 12.01
CA ASP A 125 9.80 21.82 11.18
C ASP A 125 8.88 21.30 10.05
N GLY A 126 8.10 20.26 10.35
CA GLY A 126 7.14 19.64 9.41
C GLY A 126 7.77 18.69 8.38
N ILE A 127 9.09 18.47 8.45
CA ILE A 127 9.80 17.50 7.62
C ILE A 127 9.84 16.16 8.35
N PHE A 128 9.32 15.12 7.68
CA PHE A 128 9.36 13.75 8.18
C PHE A 128 10.59 13.02 7.65
N GLU A 129 11.33 12.40 8.56
CA GLU A 129 12.44 11.51 8.23
C GLU A 129 12.21 10.13 8.84
N VAL A 130 12.32 9.08 8.03
CA VAL A 130 12.27 7.69 8.53
C VAL A 130 13.64 7.35 9.10
N LYS A 131 13.73 7.09 10.40
CA LYS A 131 14.98 6.71 11.08
C LYS A 131 15.22 5.22 11.06
N SER A 132 14.17 4.43 11.26
CA SER A 132 14.25 2.98 11.21
C SER A 132 12.89 2.35 10.89
N THR A 133 12.95 1.19 10.27
CA THR A 133 11.80 0.34 9.95
C THR A 133 12.15 -1.10 10.31
N ALA A 134 11.26 -1.78 11.00
CA ALA A 134 11.34 -3.21 11.34
C ALA A 134 9.94 -3.82 11.27
N GLY A 135 9.82 -5.14 11.36
CA GLY A 135 8.53 -5.79 11.27
C GLY A 135 8.60 -7.26 10.88
N ASP A 136 7.45 -7.81 10.58
CA ASP A 136 7.26 -9.15 10.02
C ASP A 136 6.26 -9.09 8.86
N THR A 137 6.74 -9.42 7.66
CA THR A 137 5.96 -9.34 6.42
C THR A 137 4.96 -10.48 6.24
N HIS A 138 4.88 -11.40 7.21
CA HIS A 138 3.98 -12.55 7.21
C HIS A 138 3.31 -12.75 8.58
N LEU A 139 3.08 -11.65 9.31
CA LEU A 139 2.35 -11.65 10.58
C LEU A 139 1.19 -10.67 10.51
N GLY A 140 -0.03 -11.12 10.78
CA GLY A 140 -1.19 -10.21 10.89
C GLY A 140 -2.46 -10.86 11.39
N GLY A 141 -3.58 -10.17 11.20
CA GLY A 141 -4.92 -10.64 11.55
C GLY A 141 -5.26 -12.04 11.01
N GLU A 142 -4.83 -12.37 9.79
CA GLU A 142 -5.06 -13.68 9.16
C GLU A 142 -4.45 -14.84 9.99
N ASP A 143 -3.32 -14.61 10.67
CA ASP A 143 -2.74 -15.61 11.56
C ASP A 143 -3.57 -15.83 12.81
N PHE A 144 -4.15 -14.77 13.35
CA PHE A 144 -5.05 -14.86 14.51
C PHE A 144 -6.32 -15.64 14.14
N ASP A 145 -6.88 -15.38 12.96
CA ASP A 145 -8.00 -16.14 12.41
C ASP A 145 -7.63 -17.62 12.24
N ASN A 146 -6.46 -17.92 11.67
CA ASN A 146 -5.97 -19.30 11.55
C ASN A 146 -5.82 -20.00 12.91
N ARG A 147 -5.39 -19.30 13.97
CA ARG A 147 -5.36 -19.87 15.33
C ARG A 147 -6.76 -20.21 15.84
N MET A 148 -7.74 -19.37 15.56
CA MET A 148 -9.14 -19.63 15.92
C MET A 148 -9.72 -20.81 15.13
N VAL A 149 -9.45 -20.88 13.82
CA VAL A 149 -9.88 -21.99 12.96
C VAL A 149 -9.27 -23.32 13.42
N ASN A 150 -8.00 -23.34 13.82
CA ASN A 150 -7.36 -24.58 14.31
C ASN A 150 -7.86 -25.02 15.70
N HIS A 151 -8.46 -24.11 16.47
CA HIS A 151 -8.96 -24.41 17.80
C HIS A 151 -10.33 -25.11 17.77
N PHE A 152 -11.21 -24.71 16.84
CA PHE A 152 -12.57 -25.21 16.68
C PHE A 152 -12.66 -26.31 15.62
#